data_AF-A0A257LL95-F1
#
_entry.id   AF-A0A257LL95-F1
#
_cell.length_a   1.000
_cell.length_b   1.000
_cell.length_c   1.000
_cell.angle_alpha   90.00
_cell.angle_beta   90.00
_cell.angle_gamma   90.00
#
_symmetry.space_group_name_H-M   'P 1'
#
loop_
_entity.id
_entity.type
_entity.pdbx_description
1 polymer ?
#
loop_
_entity_poly.entity_id
_entity_poly.type
_entity_poly.pdbx_seq_one_letter_code
_entity_poly.pdbx_strand_id
1 'polypeptide(L)'
;MTYQGERARPMASERGRCFEVSKVRIGPDGHVSDVLWGEVDTGANRMVGARVLATAAEVVDALHDGAQVAAVFPSGDRLPERSFEVVEHHDGRECIALAGVASPGRNLADLTRLDD
;
A
#
# COMPACT_ATOMS: atom_id res chain seq x y z
N MET A 1 -17.30 41.20 -5.99
CA MET A 1 -17.48 39.95 -6.77
C MET A 1 -16.24 39.12 -6.53
N THR A 2 -16.31 38.13 -5.65
CA THR A 2 -15.16 37.30 -5.32
C THR A 2 -15.39 35.95 -5.97
N TYR A 3 -14.58 35.66 -6.99
CA TYR A 3 -14.53 34.37 -7.66
C TYR A 3 -13.92 33.37 -6.65
N GLN A 4 -14.76 32.68 -5.87
CA GLN A 4 -14.29 31.56 -5.05
C GLN A 4 -14.12 30.37 -5.97
N GLY A 5 -12.85 29.98 -6.13
CA GLY A 5 -12.45 28.86 -6.95
C GLY A 5 -13.30 27.62 -6.67
N GLU A 6 -13.81 27.06 -7.74
CA GLU A 6 -14.29 25.70 -7.83
C GLU A 6 -13.09 24.77 -7.54
N ARG A 7 -12.79 24.61 -6.25
CA ARG A 7 -11.89 23.57 -5.78
C ARG A 7 -12.61 22.27 -6.10
N ALA A 8 -12.14 21.59 -7.15
CA ALA A 8 -12.55 20.27 -7.55
C ALA A 8 -12.85 19.45 -6.30
N ARG A 9 -14.10 18.98 -6.18
CA ARG A 9 -14.50 18.08 -5.11
C ARG A 9 -13.70 16.79 -5.29
N PRO A 10 -12.86 16.34 -4.34
CA PRO A 10 -12.60 14.92 -4.26
C PRO A 10 -13.86 14.29 -3.62
N MET A 11 -14.83 13.91 -4.45
CA MET A 11 -15.98 13.11 -4.03
C MET A 11 -15.56 11.64 -3.87
N ALA A 12 -14.65 11.39 -2.92
CA ALA A 12 -14.27 10.06 -2.46
C ALA A 12 -14.01 10.07 -0.94
N SER A 13 -14.94 10.66 -0.18
CA SER A 13 -15.19 10.25 1.20
C SER A 13 -16.49 9.44 1.14
N GLU A 14 -16.61 8.27 1.77
CA GLU A 14 -16.43 8.14 3.23
C GLU A 14 -15.68 6.88 3.70
N ARG A 15 -15.03 6.13 2.80
CA ARG A 15 -14.00 5.14 3.15
C ARG A 15 -12.93 5.14 2.07
N GLY A 16 -11.72 5.59 2.37
CA GLY A 16 -10.57 5.42 1.47
C GLY A 16 -10.48 3.95 1.06
N ARG A 17 -10.15 3.66 -0.20
CA ARG A 17 -10.01 2.28 -0.68
C ARG A 17 -8.93 1.58 0.14
N CYS A 18 -9.18 0.35 0.55
CA CYS A 18 -8.20 -0.43 1.30
C CYS A 18 -7.64 -1.52 0.41
N PHE A 19 -6.32 -1.64 0.36
CA PHE A 19 -5.61 -2.65 -0.42
C PHE A 19 -4.75 -3.49 0.51
N GLU A 20 -4.82 -4.81 0.35
CA GLU A 20 -3.96 -5.76 1.03
C GLU A 20 -2.85 -6.23 0.09
N VAL A 21 -1.60 -6.04 0.50
CA VAL A 21 -0.40 -6.55 -0.17
C VAL A 21 -0.04 -7.90 0.43
N SER A 22 -0.03 -8.92 -0.43
CA SER A 22 0.26 -10.31 -0.03
C SER A 22 1.64 -10.80 -0.46
N LYS A 23 2.17 -10.25 -1.56
CA LYS A 23 3.54 -10.52 -2.02
C LYS A 23 4.23 -9.23 -2.44
N VAL A 24 5.55 -9.20 -2.33
CA VAL A 24 6.37 -8.08 -2.78
C VAL A 24 7.56 -8.58 -3.61
N ARG A 25 7.96 -7.81 -4.62
CA ARG A 25 9.24 -7.95 -5.31
C ARG A 25 10.15 -6.83 -4.84
N ILE A 26 11.35 -7.20 -4.41
CA ILE A 26 12.40 -6.27 -4.03
C ILE A 26 13.35 -6.13 -5.21
N GLY A 27 13.59 -4.90 -5.65
CA GLY A 27 14.53 -4.56 -6.71
C GLY A 27 15.99 -4.77 -6.29
N PRO A 28 16.93 -4.69 -7.25
CA PRO A 28 18.36 -4.84 -6.98
C PRO A 28 18.92 -3.75 -6.04
N ASP A 29 18.24 -2.62 -5.96
CA ASP A 29 18.48 -1.48 -5.06
C ASP A 29 17.99 -1.71 -3.63
N GLY A 30 17.28 -2.81 -3.35
CA GLY A 30 16.76 -3.13 -2.02
C GLY A 30 15.40 -2.52 -1.68
N HIS A 31 14.78 -1.77 -2.61
CA HIS A 31 13.43 -1.23 -2.43
C HIS A 31 12.37 -2.11 -3.09
N VAL A 32 11.10 -1.91 -2.69
CA VAL A 32 9.98 -2.59 -3.35
C VAL A 32 9.83 -2.06 -4.77
N SER A 33 9.87 -2.96 -5.75
CA SER A 33 9.62 -2.62 -7.16
C SER A 33 8.19 -2.93 -7.58
N ASP A 34 7.69 -4.11 -7.19
CA ASP A 34 6.33 -4.57 -7.51
C ASP A 34 5.67 -5.18 -6.28
N VAL A 35 4.34 -5.14 -6.23
CA VAL A 35 3.53 -5.76 -5.18
C VAL A 35 2.35 -6.51 -5.79
N LEU A 36 1.98 -7.63 -5.17
CA LEU A 36 0.72 -8.30 -5.44
C LEU A 36 -0.30 -7.86 -4.40
N TRP A 37 -1.16 -6.93 -4.79
CA TRP A 37 -2.19 -6.35 -3.92
C TRP A 37 -3.61 -6.71 -4.37
N GLY A 38 -4.58 -6.62 -3.46
CA GLY A 38 -5.99 -6.78 -3.79
C GLY A 38 -6.83 -5.79 -2.99
N GLU A 39 -7.87 -5.23 -3.60
CA GLU A 39 -8.81 -4.36 -2.90
C GLU A 39 -9.62 -5.17 -1.89
N VAL A 40 -9.81 -4.61 -0.70
CA VAL A 40 -10.52 -5.22 0.42
C VAL A 40 -11.62 -4.31 0.92
N ASP A 41 -12.79 -4.92 1.09
CA ASP A 41 -13.91 -4.29 1.74
C ASP A 41 -13.72 -4.39 3.25
N THR A 42 -13.38 -3.28 3.89
CA THR A 42 -13.18 -3.22 5.35
C THR A 42 -14.47 -3.38 6.16
N GLY A 43 -15.64 -3.25 5.53
CA GLY A 43 -16.93 -3.52 6.18
C GLY A 43 -17.23 -5.01 6.27
N ALA A 44 -16.83 -5.78 5.25
CA ALA A 44 -17.10 -7.21 5.11
C ALA A 44 -15.87 -8.10 5.32
N ASN A 45 -14.69 -7.51 5.53
CA ASN A 45 -13.40 -8.18 5.67
C ASN A 45 -13.16 -9.23 4.57
N ARG A 46 -13.43 -8.84 3.32
CA ARG A 46 -13.32 -9.70 2.14
C ARG A 46 -12.63 -8.97 0.99
N MET A 47 -11.87 -9.71 0.19
CA MET A 47 -11.37 -9.18 -1.08
C MET A 47 -12.54 -8.85 -2.00
N VAL A 48 -12.53 -7.64 -2.56
CA VAL A 48 -13.52 -7.14 -3.52
C VAL A 48 -13.29 -7.75 -4.90
N GLY A 49 -12.04 -8.11 -5.22
CA GLY A 49 -11.65 -8.65 -6.52
C GLY A 49 -10.44 -9.58 -6.47
N ALA A 50 -9.93 -9.91 -7.66
CA ALA A 50 -8.68 -10.65 -7.79
C ALA A 50 -7.50 -9.77 -7.37
N ARG A 51 -6.45 -10.42 -6.86
CA ARG A 51 -5.18 -9.72 -6.62
C ARG A 51 -4.52 -9.40 -7.95
N VAL A 52 -4.00 -8.19 -8.06
CA VAL A 52 -3.34 -7.68 -9.26
C VAL A 52 -1.89 -7.33 -8.93
N LEU A 53 -1.03 -7.48 -9.93
CA LEU A 53 0.35 -7.02 -9.84
C LEU A 53 0.37 -5.50 -10.09
N ALA A 54 0.93 -4.74 -9.15
CA ALA A 54 1.09 -3.29 -9.25
C ALA A 54 2.55 -2.91 -9.00
N THR A 55 2.99 -1.83 -9.65
CA THR A 55 4.33 -1.28 -9.40
C THR A 55 4.31 -0.44 -8.13
N ALA A 56 5.49 -0.19 -7.53
CA ALA A 56 5.58 0.71 -6.39
C ALA A 56 5.03 2.12 -6.69
N ALA A 57 5.16 2.61 -7.93
CA ALA A 57 4.61 3.89 -8.34
C ALA A 57 3.07 3.93 -8.28
N GLU A 58 2.39 2.85 -8.69
CA GLU A 58 0.93 2.73 -8.58
C GLU A 58 0.48 2.71 -7.12
N VAL A 59 1.28 2.09 -6.24
CA VAL A 59 1.00 2.08 -4.80
C VAL A 59 1.16 3.48 -4.20
N VAL A 60 2.19 4.22 -4.62
CA VAL A 60 2.41 5.62 -4.22
C VAL A 60 1.25 6.50 -4.66
N ASP A 61 0.81 6.39 -5.91
CA ASP A 61 -0.34 7.13 -6.44
C ASP A 61 -1.61 6.83 -5.63
N ALA A 62 -1.88 5.56 -5.32
CA ALA A 62 -3.02 5.18 -4.48
C ALA A 62 -2.92 5.76 -3.06
N LEU A 63 -1.73 5.75 -2.44
CA LEU A 63 -1.52 6.35 -1.12
C LEU A 63 -1.74 7.88 -1.16
N HIS A 64 -1.33 8.56 -2.24
CA HIS A 64 -1.59 9.99 -2.45
C HIS A 64 -3.06 10.30 -2.73
N ASP A 65 -3.80 9.40 -3.37
CA ASP A 65 -5.27 9.48 -3.54
C ASP A 65 -6.03 9.26 -2.21
N GLY A 66 -5.32 8.85 -1.15
CA GLY A 66 -5.90 8.61 0.17
C GLY A 66 -6.36 7.16 0.38
N ALA A 67 -5.94 6.24 -0.49
CA ALA A 67 -6.09 4.82 -0.23
C ALA A 67 -5.21 4.37 0.93
N GLN A 68 -5.64 3.32 1.62
CA GLN A 68 -4.86 2.66 2.66
C GLN A 68 -4.30 1.36 2.09
N VAL A 69 -2.98 1.16 2.21
CA VAL A 69 -2.32 -0.06 1.73
C VAL A 69 -1.72 -0.77 2.92
N ALA A 70 -2.10 -2.02 3.18
CA ALA A 70 -1.66 -2.81 4.32
C ALA A 70 -0.95 -4.09 3.89
N ALA A 71 0.07 -4.49 4.63
CA ALA A 71 0.80 -5.73 4.41
C ALA A 71 0.15 -6.89 5.17
N VAL A 72 -0.14 -7.97 4.45
CA VAL A 72 -0.64 -9.22 5.01
C VAL A 72 0.52 -10.20 5.08
N PHE A 73 0.90 -10.56 6.31
CA PHE A 73 1.94 -11.55 6.57
C PHE A 73 1.33 -12.96 6.61
N PRO A 74 2.06 -14.01 6.17
CA PRO A 74 1.58 -15.39 6.20
C PRO A 74 1.44 -15.98 7.63
N SER A 75 1.70 -15.18 8.67
CA SER A 75 1.47 -15.54 10.06
C SER A 75 -0.04 -15.63 10.31
N GLY A 76 -0.56 -16.79 10.76
CA GLY A 76 -2.00 -17.06 10.94
C GLY A 76 -2.77 -16.14 11.91
N ASP A 77 -2.12 -15.12 12.47
CA ASP A 77 -2.73 -14.08 13.30
C ASP A 77 -3.13 -12.88 12.43
N ARG A 78 -4.45 -12.71 12.25
CA ARG A 78 -5.06 -11.56 11.57
C ARG A 78 -5.04 -10.29 12.46
N LEU A 79 -3.86 -9.77 12.84
CA LEU A 79 -3.60 -8.37 13.31
C LEU A 79 -2.18 -8.25 13.95
N PRO A 80 -1.54 -7.05 14.00
CA PRO A 80 -1.86 -5.83 13.26
C PRO A 80 -1.11 -5.82 11.92
N GLU A 81 -1.88 -5.57 10.87
CA GLU A 81 -1.43 -5.39 9.50
C GLU A 81 -0.61 -4.10 9.43
N ARG A 82 0.65 -4.18 8.99
CA ARG A 82 1.50 -2.99 8.87
C ARG A 82 1.10 -2.23 7.62
N SER A 83 0.73 -0.97 7.75
CA SER A 83 0.48 -0.10 6.59
C SER A 83 1.75 0.14 5.81
N PHE A 84 1.66 0.39 4.51
CA PHE A 84 2.74 1.01 3.74
C PHE A 84 2.63 2.54 3.84
N GLU A 85 3.78 3.20 3.86
CA GLU A 85 3.92 4.65 3.74
C GLU A 85 4.82 5.00 2.55
N VAL A 86 4.60 6.18 1.98
CA VAL A 86 5.47 6.74 0.95
C VAL A 86 6.71 7.31 1.63
N VAL A 87 7.89 6.89 1.17
CA VAL A 87 9.18 7.39 1.60
C VAL A 87 9.92 8.00 0.42
N GLU A 88 10.48 9.18 0.62
CA GLU A 88 11.31 9.83 -0.38
C GLU A 88 12.74 9.26 -0.31
N HIS A 89 13.25 8.84 -1.46
CA HIS A 89 14.63 8.40 -1.62
C HIS A 89 15.56 9.57 -1.89
N HIS A 90 16.85 9.41 -1.57
CA HIS A 90 17.86 10.45 -1.76
C HIS A 90 18.04 10.89 -3.23
N ASP A 91 17.66 10.04 -4.18
CA ASP A 91 17.62 10.37 -5.62
C ASP A 91 16.39 11.19 -6.05
N GLY A 92 15.53 11.59 -5.11
CA GLY A 92 14.28 12.32 -5.36
C GLY A 92 13.15 11.44 -5.91
N ARG A 93 13.26 10.11 -5.80
CA ARG A 93 12.21 9.16 -6.18
C ARG A 93 11.41 8.73 -4.96
N GLU A 94 10.09 8.62 -5.11
CA GLU A 94 9.21 8.08 -4.08
C GLU A 94 9.19 6.56 -4.16
N CYS A 95 9.34 5.92 -3.01
CA CYS A 95 9.24 4.47 -2.82
C CYS A 95 8.23 4.18 -1.71
N ILE A 96 7.87 2.91 -1.54
CA ILE A 96 7.03 2.48 -0.43
C ILE A 96 7.85 1.72 0.62
N ALA A 97 7.55 1.95 1.89
CA ALA A 97 8.12 1.23 3.02
C ALA A 97 7.02 0.83 4.02
N LEU A 98 7.27 -0.17 4.86
CA LEU A 98 6.34 -0.52 5.94
C LEU A 98 6.38 0.55 7.03
N ALA A 99 5.22 1.05 7.39
CA ALA A 99 5.07 2.14 8.32
C ALA A 99 5.38 1.75 9.76
N GLY A 100 6.09 2.63 10.47
CA GLY A 100 6.50 2.46 11.86
C GLY A 100 7.75 1.60 12.08
N VAL A 101 8.06 1.32 13.35
CA VAL A 101 9.31 0.63 13.74
C VAL A 101 9.32 -0.82 13.26
N ALA A 102 10.45 -1.23 12.66
CA ALA A 102 10.74 -2.60 12.29
C ALA A 102 10.42 -3.56 13.46
N SER A 103 9.45 -4.43 13.24
CA SER A 103 9.03 -5.42 14.24
C SER A 103 9.46 -6.80 13.76
N PRO A 104 10.09 -7.64 14.61
CA PRO A 104 10.55 -8.96 14.21
C PRO A 104 9.38 -9.80 13.70
N GLY A 105 9.54 -10.43 12.53
CA GLY A 105 8.48 -11.20 11.85
C GLY A 105 7.42 -10.34 11.13
N ARG A 106 7.58 -9.01 11.10
CA ARG A 106 6.69 -8.07 10.36
C ARG A 106 7.51 -7.03 9.58
N ASN A 107 8.56 -7.50 8.92
CA ASN A 107 9.38 -6.71 8.01
C ASN A 107 9.11 -7.09 6.56
N LEU A 108 9.56 -6.25 5.63
CA LEU A 108 9.44 -6.51 4.20
C LEU A 108 10.06 -7.87 3.80
N ALA A 109 11.12 -8.28 4.50
CA ALA A 109 11.78 -9.58 4.30
C ALA A 109 10.95 -10.78 4.79
N ASP A 110 9.99 -10.56 5.68
CA ASP A 110 9.08 -11.59 6.21
C ASP A 110 7.83 -11.75 5.30
N LEU A 111 7.62 -10.87 4.32
CA LEU A 111 6.59 -11.02 3.30
C LEU A 111 7.00 -12.08 2.27
N THR A 112 6.01 -12.79 1.74
CA THR A 112 6.22 -13.71 0.63
C THR A 112 6.77 -12.94 -0.58
N ARG A 113 7.86 -13.44 -1.15
CA ARG A 113 8.44 -12.85 -2.35
C ARG A 113 7.58 -13.18 -3.57
N LEU A 114 7.48 -12.23 -4.50
CA LEU A 114 6.78 -12.46 -5.76
C LEU A 114 7.51 -13.50 -6.65
N ASP A 115 8.82 -13.65 -6.45
CA ASP A 115 9.68 -14.59 -7.19
C ASP A 115 9.65 -16.03 -6.65
N ASP A 116 8.96 -16.26 -5.52
CA ASP A 116 8.78 -17.57 -4.86
C ASP A 116 7.47 -18.27 -5.29
#